data_AF-A0A3E0R0X5-F1
#
_entry.id   AF-A0A3E0R0X5-F1
#
_cell.length_a   1.000
_cell.length_b   1.000
_cell.length_c   1.000
_cell.angle_alpha   90.00
_cell.angle_beta   90.00
_cell.angle_gamma   90.00
#
_symmetry.space_group_name_H-M   'P 1'
#
loop_
_entity.id
_entity.type
_entity.pdbx_description
1 polymer ?
#
loop_
_entity_poly.entity_id
_entity_poly.type
_entity_poly.pdbx_seq_one_letter_code
_entity_poly.pdbx_strand_id
1 'polypeptide(L)'
;MSKTISQKYIRDYITEHYGELRHDAKRMAKACRIVAKIYGFTPKEIFHFMIEQEPLTGTHSYGFNTRYGREIREEFEVQYHEMYIPITN
;
A
#
# COMPACT_ATOMS: atom_id res chain seq x y z
N MET A 1 8.82 -12.93 9.45
CA MET A 1 7.68 -12.01 9.23
C MET A 1 6.75 -12.58 8.17
N SER A 2 5.43 -12.50 8.36
CA SER A 2 4.48 -12.98 7.36
C SER A 2 4.65 -12.22 6.05
N LYS A 3 5.00 -12.93 4.96
CA LYS A 3 5.21 -12.37 3.62
C LYS A 3 3.90 -12.00 2.92
N THR A 4 2.76 -12.22 3.55
CA THR A 4 1.45 -12.09 2.93
C THR A 4 0.60 -11.04 3.64
N ILE A 5 -0.07 -10.22 2.84
CA ILE A 5 -1.14 -9.34 3.27
C ILE A 5 -2.47 -9.93 2.80
N SER A 6 -3.51 -9.87 3.64
CA SER A 6 -4.86 -10.35 3.31
C SER A 6 -5.86 -9.22 3.41
N GLN A 7 -7.00 -9.36 2.73
CA GLN A 7 -8.10 -8.39 2.84
C GLN A 7 -8.64 -8.29 4.28
N LYS A 8 -8.64 -9.42 5.00
CA LYS A 8 -9.03 -9.46 6.41
C LYS A 8 -8.09 -8.61 7.25
N TYR A 9 -6.78 -8.78 7.09
CA TYR A 9 -5.79 -7.99 7.81
C TYR A 9 -5.97 -6.48 7.58
N ILE A 10 -6.15 -6.07 6.32
CA ILE A 10 -6.37 -4.65 5.98
C ILE A 10 -7.64 -4.12 6.64
N ARG A 11 -8.75 -4.86 6.55
CA ARG A 11 -10.02 -4.47 7.16
C ARG A 11 -9.91 -4.36 8.67
N ASP A 12 -9.39 -5.40 9.33
CA ASP A 12 -9.24 -5.45 10.79
C ASP A 12 -8.37 -4.27 11.26
N TYR A 13 -7.19 -4.09 10.66
CA TYR A 13 -6.25 -3.04 11.05
C TYR A 13 -6.85 -1.64 10.91
N ILE A 14 -7.44 -1.34 9.75
CA ILE A 14 -8.02 -0.02 9.49
C ILE A 14 -9.23 0.23 10.39
N THR A 15 -10.12 -0.75 10.57
CA THR A 15 -11.28 -0.62 11.47
C THR A 15 -10.85 -0.42 12.92
N GLU A 16 -9.83 -1.14 13.39
CA GLU A 16 -9.33 -1.02 14.77
C GLU A 16 -8.69 0.34 15.05
N HIS A 17 -7.89 0.88 14.12
CA HIS A 17 -7.12 2.11 14.34
C HIS A 17 -7.86 3.38 13.88
N TYR A 18 -8.72 3.27 12.87
CA TYR A 18 -9.38 4.40 12.20
C TYR A 18 -10.91 4.29 12.16
N GLY A 19 -11.50 3.23 12.72
CA GLY A 19 -12.95 3.04 12.85
C GLY A 19 -13.62 2.37 11.65
N GLU A 20 -13.34 2.82 10.41
CA GLU A 20 -13.96 2.23 9.21
C GLU A 20 -13.01 2.15 8.00
N LEU A 21 -13.17 1.08 7.21
CA LEU A 21 -12.45 0.92 5.95
C LEU A 21 -13.21 1.60 4.80
N ARG A 22 -12.68 2.72 4.32
CA ARG A 22 -13.21 3.45 3.15
C ARG A 22 -12.62 3.01 1.80
N HIS A 23 -11.55 2.23 1.82
CA HIS A 23 -10.86 1.75 0.62
C HIS A 23 -11.28 0.32 0.23
N ASP A 24 -11.09 -0.05 -1.03
CA ASP A 24 -11.28 -1.43 -1.47
C ASP A 24 -10.13 -2.31 -0.98
N ALA A 25 -10.39 -3.17 0.02
CA ALA A 25 -9.40 -4.07 0.62
C ALA A 25 -8.75 -5.02 -0.41
N LYS A 26 -9.49 -5.46 -1.43
CA LYS A 26 -8.96 -6.35 -2.47
C LYS A 26 -7.97 -5.60 -3.35
N ARG A 27 -8.28 -4.35 -3.73
CA ARG A 27 -7.38 -3.49 -4.49
C ARG A 27 -6.13 -3.15 -3.70
N MET A 28 -6.27 -2.71 -2.45
CA MET A 28 -5.13 -2.44 -1.58
C MET A 28 -4.23 -3.67 -1.42
N ALA A 29 -4.79 -4.84 -1.14
CA ALA A 29 -4.00 -6.06 -0.97
C ALA A 29 -3.22 -6.44 -2.23
N LYS A 30 -3.79 -6.22 -3.43
CA LYS A 30 -3.11 -6.48 -4.69
C LYS A 30 -1.99 -5.46 -4.94
N ALA A 31 -2.28 -4.17 -4.80
CA ALA A 31 -1.30 -3.10 -4.96
C ALA A 31 -0.09 -3.30 -4.04
N CYS A 32 -0.34 -3.58 -2.75
CA CYS A 32 0.72 -3.91 -1.78
C CYS A 32 1.62 -5.05 -2.26
N ARG A 33 1.05 -6.13 -2.82
CA ARG A 33 1.83 -7.29 -3.29
C ARG A 33 2.65 -7.00 -4.54
N ILE A 34 2.10 -6.21 -5.47
CA ILE A 34 2.81 -5.85 -6.71
C ILE A 34 3.96 -4.92 -6.40
N VAL A 35 3.70 -3.82 -5.69
CA VAL A 35 4.71 -2.83 -5.29
C VAL A 35 5.81 -3.49 -4.44
N ALA A 36 5.43 -4.33 -3.49
CA ALA A 36 6.40 -5.11 -2.69
C ALA A 36 7.34 -5.93 -3.57
N LYS A 37 6.82 -6.58 -4.62
CA LYS A 37 7.62 -7.36 -5.57
C LYS A 37 8.55 -6.47 -6.41
N ILE A 38 8.08 -5.31 -6.87
CA ILE A 38 8.87 -4.38 -7.69
C ILE A 38 10.05 -3.82 -6.89
N TYR A 39 9.81 -3.39 -5.66
CA TYR A 39 10.77 -2.65 -4.86
C TYR A 39 11.52 -3.50 -3.80
N GLY A 40 11.20 -4.80 -3.69
CA GLY A 40 11.91 -5.71 -2.81
C GLY A 40 11.52 -5.62 -1.32
N PHE A 41 10.30 -5.20 -1.03
CA PHE A 41 9.75 -5.15 0.33
C PHE A 41 8.73 -6.26 0.57
N THR A 42 8.22 -6.37 1.80
CA THR A 42 7.05 -7.19 2.09
C THR A 42 5.75 -6.41 1.83
N PRO A 43 4.65 -7.09 1.48
CA PRO A 43 3.37 -6.42 1.27
C PRO A 43 2.84 -5.69 2.52
N LYS A 44 3.21 -6.12 3.73
CA LYS A 44 2.84 -5.43 4.97
C LYS A 44 3.64 -4.15 5.18
N GLU A 45 4.93 -4.15 4.87
CA GLU A 45 5.77 -2.94 4.88
C GLU A 45 5.20 -1.87 3.94
N ILE A 46 4.80 -2.27 2.72
CA ILE A 46 4.12 -1.33 1.80
C ILE A 46 2.81 -0.81 2.39
N PHE A 47 2.01 -1.67 3.00
CA PHE A 47 0.75 -1.25 3.64
C PHE A 47 0.97 -0.19 4.73
N HIS A 48 1.89 -0.44 5.67
CA HIS A 48 2.18 0.53 6.73
C HIS A 48 2.86 1.80 6.20
N PHE A 49 3.68 1.70 5.17
CA PHE A 49 4.23 2.89 4.51
C PHE A 49 3.12 3.76 3.87
N MET A 50 2.07 3.15 3.29
CA MET A 50 0.96 3.91 2.72
C MET A 50 0.07 4.56 3.78
N ILE A 51 -0.26 3.83 4.85
CA ILE A 51 -1.26 4.25 5.86
C ILE A 51 -0.62 5.07 6.98
N GLU A 52 0.49 4.60 7.55
CA GLU A 52 1.13 5.18 8.72
C GLU A 52 2.34 6.09 8.37
N GLN A 53 2.75 6.11 7.10
CA GLN A 53 4.04 6.66 6.68
C GLN A 53 5.24 6.06 7.43
N GLU A 54 5.14 4.78 7.80
CA GLU A 54 6.28 4.05 8.38
C GLU A 54 7.46 4.05 7.40
N PRO A 55 8.65 4.50 7.83
CA PRO A 55 9.78 4.64 6.93
C PRO A 55 10.34 3.27 6.51
N LEU A 56 10.40 3.06 5.21
CA LEU A 56 11.19 1.99 4.59
C LEU A 56 12.59 2.51 4.24
N THR A 57 13.54 1.60 4.06
CA THR A 57 14.91 1.93 3.64
C THR A 57 14.92 2.84 2.42
N GLY A 58 15.50 4.03 2.56
CA GLY A 58 15.64 5.02 1.48
C GLY A 58 14.39 5.85 1.16
N THR A 59 13.24 5.58 1.78
CA THR A 59 11.97 6.28 1.47
C THR A 59 11.83 7.62 2.18
N HIS A 60 12.53 7.83 3.29
CA HIS A 60 12.47 9.07 4.07
C HIS A 60 13.84 9.70 4.29
N SER A 61 13.84 11.03 4.35
CA SER A 61 14.97 11.86 4.78
C SER A 61 14.43 13.05 5.55
N TYR A 62 14.93 13.27 6.77
CA TYR A 62 14.46 14.32 7.68
C TYR A 62 12.93 14.30 7.91
N GLY A 63 12.32 13.11 7.92
CA GLY A 63 10.87 12.93 8.11
C GLY A 63 10.02 13.16 6.85
N PHE A 64 10.63 13.51 5.71
CA PHE A 64 9.94 13.71 4.44
C PHE A 64 10.21 12.58 3.47
N ASN A 65 9.23 12.27 2.62
CA ASN A 65 9.40 11.32 1.53
C ASN A 65 10.51 11.79 0.58
N THR A 66 11.51 10.93 0.35
CA THR A 66 12.52 11.12 -0.70
C THR A 66 11.88 10.98 -2.08
N ARG A 67 12.66 11.21 -3.15
CA ARG A 67 12.23 10.87 -4.51
C ARG A 67 11.80 9.40 -4.62
N TYR A 68 12.58 8.51 -4.02
CA TYR A 68 12.30 7.07 -4.00
C TYR A 68 11.01 6.74 -3.23
N GLY A 69 10.79 7.38 -2.07
CA GLY A 69 9.54 7.22 -1.33
C GLY A 69 8.31 7.67 -2.11
N ARG A 70 8.40 8.80 -2.84
CA ARG A 70 7.30 9.29 -3.69
C ARG A 70 7.02 8.35 -4.86
N GLU A 71 8.06 7.84 -5.51
CA GLU A 71 7.92 6.89 -6.62
C GLU A 71 7.15 5.63 -6.19
N ILE A 72 7.45 5.07 -5.01
CA ILE A 72 6.71 3.92 -4.47
C ILE A 72 5.23 4.26 -4.22
N ARG A 73 4.90 5.48 -3.77
CA ARG A 73 3.52 5.92 -3.56
C ARG A 73 2.77 6.10 -4.88
N GLU A 74 3.42 6.68 -5.89
CA GLU A 74 2.89 6.84 -7.24
C GLU A 74 2.62 5.46 -7.88
N GLU A 75 3.55 4.52 -7.78
CA GLU A 75 3.35 3.15 -8.27
C GLU A 75 2.22 2.45 -7.52
N PHE A 76 2.11 2.64 -6.19
CA PHE A 76 1.00 2.09 -5.42
C PHE A 76 -0.36 2.63 -5.90
N GLU A 77 -0.46 3.93 -6.16
CA GLU A 77 -1.66 4.58 -6.69
C GLU A 77 -2.05 3.97 -8.05
N VAL A 78 -1.09 3.85 -8.98
CA VAL A 78 -1.29 3.21 -10.28
C VAL A 78 -1.84 1.79 -10.08
N GLN A 79 -1.18 0.95 -9.27
CA GLN A 79 -1.60 -0.44 -9.07
C GLN A 79 -2.95 -0.57 -8.34
N TYR A 80 -3.31 0.39 -7.49
CA TYR A 80 -4.61 0.45 -6.83
C TYR A 80 -5.73 0.82 -7.82
N HIS A 81 -5.45 1.73 -8.76
CA HIS A 81 -6.41 2.24 -9.74
C HIS A 81 -6.44 1.50 -11.07
N GLU A 82 -5.41 0.76 -11.48
CA GLU A 82 -5.37 -0.03 -12.72
C GLU A 82 -6.50 -1.08 -12.79
N MET A 83 -7.08 -1.48 -11.66
CA MET A 83 -8.29 -2.32 -11.63
C MET A 83 -9.60 -1.56 -11.87
N TYR A 84 -9.54 -0.27 -12.16
CA TYR A 84 -10.64 0.55 -12.62
C TYR A 84 -10.58 0.64 -14.16
N ILE A 85 -10.97 -0.44 -14.84
CA ILE A 85 -11.43 -0.33 -16.23
C ILE A 85 -12.94 -0.10 -16.12
N PRO A 86 -13.45 1.14 -16.32
CA PRO A 86 -14.88 1.29 -16.54
C PRO A 86 -15.21 0.54 -17.81
N ILE A 87 -16.16 -0.40 -17.74
CA ILE A 87 -16.69 -1.07 -18.92
C ILE A 87 -17.42 0.02 -19.71
N THR A 88 -16.76 0.63 -20.69
CA THR A 88 -17.42 1.47 -21.67
C THR A 88 -18.11 0.55 -22.67
N ASN A 89 -19.44 0.53 -22.61
CA ASN A 89 -20.32 0.01 -23.67
C ASN A 89 -20.24 0.88 -24.92
#